data_AF-A0AAC8ZWU9-F1
#
_entry.id   AF-A0AAC8ZWU9-F1
#
_cell.length_a   1.000
_cell.length_b   1.000
_cell.length_c   1.000
_cell.angle_alpha   90.00
_cell.angle_beta   90.00
_cell.angle_gamma   90.00
#
_symmetry.space_group_name_H-M   'P 1'
#
loop_
_entity.id
_entity.type
_entity.pdbx_description
1 polymer ?
#
loop_
_entity_poly.entity_id
_entity_poly.type
_entity_poly.pdbx_seq_one_letter_code
_entity_poly.pdbx_strand_id
1 'polypeptide(L)'
;MDIGWSGFPGAARTPRSGICAPSRLAGALDGGDVKLVSLQYGDVAAEAAAAGIADPGLDAWGDIDGLAALIAAMDLVVSVDNSTVHLTGGLGCPAWALLPHAADWRWMQGCGDTVWYPSVWLFRQEAPGD
;
A
#
# COMPACT_ATOMS: atom_id res chain seq x y z
N MET A 1 0.80 6.46 -9.15
CA MET A 1 0.33 5.16 -8.60
C MET A 1 1.37 4.72 -7.59
N ASP A 2 0.99 4.46 -6.34
CA ASP A 2 1.92 4.17 -5.23
C ASP A 2 1.80 2.71 -4.76
N ILE A 3 2.78 2.19 -4.01
CA ILE A 3 2.93 0.80 -3.56
C ILE A 3 3.32 0.74 -2.07
N GLY A 4 2.40 0.35 -1.20
CA GLY A 4 2.63 -0.01 0.20
C GLY A 4 2.61 -1.52 0.39
N TRP A 5 3.78 -2.15 0.57
CA TRP A 5 3.90 -3.62 0.60
C TRP A 5 4.04 -4.28 1.99
N SER A 6 3.97 -3.55 3.11
CA SER A 6 4.18 -4.16 4.45
C SER A 6 3.49 -3.41 5.61
N GLY A 7 3.31 -4.13 6.73
CA GLY A 7 2.75 -3.65 8.00
C GLY A 7 3.76 -3.70 9.16
N PHE A 8 3.38 -3.09 10.30
CA PHE A 8 4.12 -2.82 11.55
C PHE A 8 5.41 -3.64 11.90
N PRO A 9 6.51 -2.99 12.36
CA PRO A 9 7.74 -3.65 12.80
C PRO A 9 7.69 -3.95 14.31
N GLY A 10 7.17 -5.12 14.70
CA GLY A 10 6.98 -5.47 16.10
C GLY A 10 7.00 -6.95 16.42
N ALA A 11 7.79 -7.76 15.73
CA ALA A 11 8.21 -9.11 16.14
C ALA A 11 9.21 -9.67 15.10
N ALA A 12 10.06 -10.61 15.53
CA ALA A 12 11.08 -11.28 14.73
C ALA A 12 10.63 -11.61 13.29
N ARG A 13 11.49 -11.29 12.30
CA ARG A 13 11.31 -11.57 10.85
C ARG A 13 11.01 -13.05 10.64
N THR A 14 9.72 -13.36 10.57
CA THR A 14 9.23 -14.54 9.86
C THR A 14 8.77 -14.00 8.50
N PRO A 15 9.24 -14.52 7.36
CA PRO A 15 8.66 -14.14 6.07
C PRO A 15 7.18 -14.54 6.13
N ARG A 16 6.29 -13.57 6.27
CA ARG A 16 4.85 -13.83 6.13
C ARG A 16 4.64 -14.17 4.67
N SER A 17 4.31 -15.43 4.39
CA SER A 17 3.79 -15.86 3.10
C SER A 17 2.58 -14.98 2.76
N GLY A 18 2.73 -14.00 1.87
CA GLY A 18 1.66 -13.06 1.53
C GLY A 18 2.07 -11.61 1.27
N ILE A 19 3.36 -11.27 1.32
CA ILE A 19 3.83 -9.94 0.89
C ILE A 19 4.24 -9.99 -0.58
N CYS A 20 3.58 -9.17 -1.42
CA CYS A 20 4.01 -8.95 -2.79
C CYS A 20 5.35 -8.18 -2.78
N ALA A 21 6.36 -8.70 -3.47
CA ALA A 21 7.65 -8.03 -3.57
C ALA A 21 7.47 -6.66 -4.29
N PRO A 22 8.14 -5.59 -3.84
CA PRO A 22 7.99 -4.25 -4.43
C PRO A 22 8.28 -4.23 -5.92
N SER A 23 9.26 -5.04 -6.35
CA SER A 23 9.66 -5.21 -7.74
C SER A 23 8.59 -5.87 -8.61
N ARG A 24 7.79 -6.81 -8.06
CA ARG A 24 6.67 -7.42 -8.78
C ARG A 24 5.54 -6.42 -8.98
N LEU A 25 5.22 -5.65 -7.94
CA LEU A 25 4.17 -4.65 -8.03
C LEU A 25 4.61 -3.48 -8.91
N ALA A 26 5.85 -3.02 -8.80
CA ALA A 26 6.41 -2.01 -9.69
C ALA A 26 6.37 -2.47 -11.16
N GLY A 27 6.79 -3.72 -11.44
CA GLY A 27 6.73 -4.28 -12.80
C GLY A 27 5.31 -4.49 -13.33
N ALA A 28 4.31 -4.73 -12.47
CA ALA A 28 2.91 -4.84 -12.88
C ALA A 28 2.27 -3.47 -13.20
N LEU A 29 2.81 -2.40 -12.62
CA LEU A 29 2.29 -1.03 -12.76
C LEU A 29 3.09 -0.18 -13.75
N ASP A 30 4.23 -0.67 -14.22
CA ASP A 30 5.06 -0.01 -15.23
C ASP A 30 4.45 -0.13 -16.63
N GLY A 31 3.48 0.74 -16.90
CA GLY A 31 2.83 0.91 -18.20
C GLY A 31 3.45 2.00 -19.08
N GLY A 32 4.58 2.59 -18.68
CA GLY A 32 5.34 3.57 -19.46
C GLY A 32 5.13 5.05 -19.14
N ASP A 33 4.15 5.42 -18.29
CA ASP A 33 3.93 6.82 -17.86
C ASP A 33 3.50 6.94 -16.38
N VAL A 34 3.97 6.00 -15.55
CA VAL A 34 3.61 5.94 -14.12
C VAL A 34 4.82 6.26 -13.28
N LYS A 35 4.69 7.28 -12.42
CA LYS A 35 5.68 7.53 -11.36
C LYS A 35 5.27 6.79 -10.09
N LEU A 36 6.13 5.88 -9.65
CA LEU A 36 6.00 5.19 -8.37
C LEU A 36 6.71 6.03 -7.29
N VAL A 37 5.99 6.31 -6.20
CA VAL A 37 6.52 6.98 -5.01
C VAL A 37 6.31 6.02 -3.85
N SER A 38 7.24 5.94 -2.90
CA SER A 38 7.11 5.08 -1.71
C SER A 38 6.44 5.84 -0.58
N LEU A 39 5.34 5.30 -0.04
CA LEU A 39 4.76 5.73 1.25
C LEU A 39 5.16 4.82 2.43
N GLN A 40 6.07 3.87 2.22
CA GLN A 40 6.52 3.00 3.31
C GLN A 40 7.40 3.73 4.32
N TYR A 41 7.23 3.35 5.58
CA TYR A 41 8.07 3.74 6.70
C TYR A 41 9.13 2.67 6.98
N GLY A 42 10.28 3.10 7.51
CA GLY A 42 11.38 2.21 7.92
C GLY A 42 12.55 2.15 6.92
N ASP A 43 13.47 1.21 7.15
CA ASP A 43 14.68 1.03 6.33
C ASP A 43 14.37 0.27 5.03
N VAL A 44 13.64 0.93 4.12
CA VAL A 44 13.15 0.37 2.85
C VAL A 44 13.71 1.10 1.63
N ALA A 45 14.49 2.16 1.84
CA ALA A 45 15.01 3.02 0.78
C ALA A 45 15.84 2.23 -0.26
N ALA A 46 16.64 1.25 0.20
CA ALA A 46 17.43 0.40 -0.69
C ALA A 46 16.56 -0.51 -1.58
N GLU A 47 15.48 -1.07 -1.02
CA GLU A 47 14.53 -1.91 -1.76
C GLU A 47 13.69 -1.09 -2.73
N ALA A 48 13.23 0.09 -2.31
CA ALA A 48 12.49 1.04 -3.14
C ALA A 48 13.33 1.51 -4.33
N ALA A 49 14.58 1.91 -4.10
CA ALA A 49 15.51 2.33 -5.15
C ALA A 49 15.79 1.20 -6.16
N ALA A 50 15.98 -0.03 -5.68
CA ALA A 50 16.17 -1.19 -6.54
C ALA A 50 14.94 -1.52 -7.41
N ALA A 51 13.74 -1.12 -6.97
CA ALA A 51 12.48 -1.28 -7.70
C ALA A 51 12.11 -0.05 -8.56
N GLY A 52 12.95 0.99 -8.61
CA GLY A 52 12.66 2.23 -9.35
C GLY A 52 11.58 3.11 -8.71
N ILE A 53 11.30 2.91 -7.42
CA ILE A 53 10.30 3.67 -6.66
C ILE A 53 10.99 4.89 -6.04
N ALA A 54 10.45 6.08 -6.27
CA ALA A 54 11.00 7.32 -5.74
C ALA A 54 10.72 7.43 -4.23
N ASP A 55 11.76 7.74 -3.47
CA ASP A 55 11.63 8.08 -2.05
C ASP A 55 11.43 9.60 -1.91
N PRO A 56 10.30 10.06 -1.35
CA PRO A 56 10.05 11.48 -1.11
C PRO A 56 10.91 12.06 0.03
N GLY A 57 11.62 11.23 0.80
CA GLY A 57 12.42 11.67 1.95
C GLY A 57 11.58 12.17 3.13
N LEU A 58 10.32 11.74 3.19
CA LEU A 58 9.35 12.14 4.20
C LEU A 58 9.36 11.14 5.38
N ASP A 59 9.28 11.66 6.60
CA ASP A 59 9.04 10.82 7.78
C ASP A 59 7.56 10.40 7.85
N ALA A 60 7.22 9.30 7.16
CA ALA A 60 5.87 8.74 7.15
C ALA A 60 5.37 8.24 8.52
N TRP A 61 6.19 8.27 9.57
CA TRP A 61 5.81 7.89 10.93
C TRP A 61 5.57 9.11 11.84
N GLY A 62 6.52 10.06 11.85
CA GLY A 62 6.48 11.24 12.70
C GLY A 62 5.74 12.43 12.10
N ASP A 63 5.55 12.48 10.78
CA ASP A 63 4.89 13.56 10.06
C ASP A 63 3.63 13.09 9.34
N ILE A 64 2.55 12.90 10.11
CA ILE A 64 1.25 12.47 9.59
C ILE A 64 0.66 13.54 8.64
N ASP A 65 0.89 14.82 8.92
CA ASP A 65 0.39 15.91 8.08
C ASP A 65 1.11 15.92 6.73
N GLY A 66 2.43 15.75 6.73
CA GLY A 66 3.21 15.57 5.52
C GLY A 66 2.80 14.33 4.74
N LEU A 67 2.50 13.22 5.43
CA LEU A 67 2.01 11.99 4.79
C LEU A 67 0.64 12.21 4.14
N ALA A 68 -0.27 12.89 4.83
CA ALA A 68 -1.58 13.23 4.29
C ALA A 68 -1.48 14.18 3.08
N ALA A 69 -0.61 15.17 3.14
CA ALA A 69 -0.35 16.08 2.01
C ALA A 69 0.22 15.33 0.80
N LEU A 70 1.14 14.39 1.04
CA LEU A 70 1.70 13.56 -0.02
C LEU A 70 0.64 12.64 -0.62
N ILE A 71 -0.18 11.97 0.20
CA ILE A 71 -1.32 11.15 -0.26
C ILE A 71 -2.28 11.98 -1.12
N ALA A 72 -2.62 13.19 -0.69
CA ALA A 72 -3.52 14.07 -1.42
C ALA A 72 -2.98 14.52 -2.78
N ALA A 73 -1.65 14.46 -3.00
CA ALA A 73 -1.02 14.76 -4.26
C ALA A 73 -0.95 13.56 -5.23
N MET A 74 -1.31 12.35 -4.79
CA MET A 74 -1.26 11.14 -5.61
C MET A 74 -2.58 10.91 -6.37
N ASP A 75 -2.47 10.42 -7.61
CA ASP A 75 -3.66 10.00 -8.39
C ASP A 75 -4.28 8.70 -7.84
N LEU A 76 -3.43 7.82 -7.28
CA LEU A 76 -3.81 6.52 -6.76
C LEU A 76 -2.76 5.98 -5.79
N VAL A 77 -3.21 5.52 -4.64
CA VAL A 77 -2.40 4.79 -3.64
C VAL A 77 -2.71 3.30 -3.72
N VAL A 78 -1.71 2.44 -3.90
CA VAL A 78 -1.89 0.98 -3.73
C VAL A 78 -1.21 0.60 -2.44
N SER A 79 -1.92 -0.06 -1.52
CA SER A 79 -1.33 -0.49 -0.25
C SER A 79 -1.97 -1.78 0.25
N VAL A 80 -1.25 -2.52 1.07
CA VAL A 80 -1.82 -3.59 1.91
C VAL A 80 -2.65 -3.01 3.06
N ASP A 81 -3.34 -3.89 3.78
CA ASP A 81 -4.08 -3.56 5.02
C ASP A 81 -3.13 -3.04 6.13
N ASN A 82 -2.87 -1.73 6.10
CA ASN A 82 -2.04 -1.01 7.06
C ASN A 82 -2.61 0.40 7.34
N SER A 83 -1.92 1.18 8.18
CA SER A 83 -2.35 2.55 8.51
C SER A 83 -2.46 3.47 7.28
N THR A 84 -1.59 3.30 6.27
CA THR A 84 -1.58 4.12 5.05
C THR A 84 -2.87 3.95 4.24
N VAL A 85 -3.38 2.73 4.07
CA VAL A 85 -4.63 2.51 3.32
C VAL A 85 -5.83 3.13 4.06
N HIS A 86 -5.82 3.10 5.40
CA HIS A 86 -6.85 3.72 6.22
C HIS A 86 -6.80 5.24 6.21
N LEU A 87 -5.61 5.82 6.31
CA LEU A 87 -5.43 7.26 6.19
C LEU A 87 -5.90 7.74 4.82
N THR A 88 -5.51 7.03 3.75
CA THR A 88 -5.93 7.37 2.39
C THR A 88 -7.44 7.31 2.21
N GLY A 89 -8.08 6.23 2.68
CA GLY A 89 -9.53 6.12 2.66
C GLY A 89 -10.23 7.20 3.50
N GLY A 90 -9.67 7.57 4.65
CA GLY A 90 -10.17 8.65 5.50
C GLY A 90 -10.06 10.03 4.87
N LEU A 91 -9.06 10.25 4.01
CA LEU A 91 -8.90 11.47 3.21
C LEU A 91 -9.81 11.51 1.97
N GLY A 92 -10.50 10.40 1.65
CA GLY A 92 -11.32 10.28 0.44
C GLY A 92 -10.50 10.20 -0.84
N CYS A 93 -9.19 9.95 -0.74
CA CYS A 93 -8.30 9.79 -1.87
C CYS A 93 -8.47 8.39 -2.50
N PRO A 94 -8.31 8.24 -3.83
CA PRO A 94 -8.39 6.95 -4.50
C PRO A 94 -7.33 5.96 -3.98
N ALA A 95 -7.75 4.76 -3.59
CA ALA A 95 -6.82 3.70 -3.22
C ALA A 95 -7.22 2.30 -3.64
N TRP A 96 -6.22 1.45 -3.87
CA TRP A 96 -6.38 0.00 -4.03
C TRP A 96 -5.82 -0.70 -2.79
N ALA A 97 -6.69 -1.40 -2.07
CA ALA A 97 -6.32 -2.21 -0.91
C ALA A 97 -6.03 -3.64 -1.38
N LEU A 98 -4.78 -4.07 -1.25
CA LEU A 98 -4.36 -5.45 -1.52
C LEU A 98 -4.54 -6.30 -0.26
N LEU A 99 -5.52 -7.20 -0.30
CA LEU A 99 -5.96 -8.00 0.82
C LEU A 99 -5.47 -9.44 0.70
N PRO A 100 -4.99 -10.04 1.82
CA PRO A 100 -4.64 -11.45 1.82
C PRO A 100 -5.89 -12.31 1.65
N HIS A 101 -5.70 -13.59 1.31
CA HIS A 101 -6.81 -14.54 1.14
C HIS A 101 -7.72 -14.58 2.39
N ALA A 102 -7.13 -14.61 3.58
CA ALA A 102 -7.81 -14.54 4.86
C ALA A 102 -7.77 -13.11 5.44
N ALA A 103 -8.40 -12.15 4.76
CA ALA A 103 -8.47 -10.76 5.26
C ALA A 103 -9.40 -10.60 6.47
N ASP A 104 -9.18 -9.53 7.23
CA ASP A 104 -10.00 -9.17 8.39
C ASP A 104 -11.47 -8.90 8.00
N TRP A 105 -12.39 -9.17 8.92
CA TRP A 105 -13.84 -9.06 8.73
C TRP A 105 -14.29 -7.68 8.26
N ARG A 106 -13.53 -6.62 8.62
CA ARG A 106 -13.83 -5.23 8.26
C ARG A 106 -13.83 -4.98 6.76
N TRP A 107 -13.07 -5.78 6.02
CA TRP A 107 -12.97 -5.73 4.57
C TRP A 107 -14.06 -6.52 3.85
N MET A 108 -15.01 -7.07 4.60
CA MET A 108 -16.15 -7.82 4.08
C MET A 108 -15.72 -9.01 3.22
N GLN A 109 -16.70 -9.77 2.73
CA GLN A 109 -16.46 -10.92 1.88
C GLN A 109 -17.38 -10.83 0.67
N GLY A 110 -16.84 -11.14 -0.51
CA GLY A 110 -17.60 -11.17 -1.78
C GLY A 110 -17.91 -9.81 -2.41
N CYS A 111 -17.32 -8.71 -1.93
CA CYS A 111 -17.43 -7.38 -2.55
C CYS A 111 -16.04 -6.80 -2.90
N GLY A 112 -16.01 -5.96 -3.95
CA GLY A 112 -14.81 -5.26 -4.43
C GLY A 112 -14.68 -3.84 -3.89
N ASP A 113 -15.60 -3.41 -3.04
CA ASP A 113 -15.67 -2.09 -2.41
C ASP A 113 -15.88 -2.23 -0.89
N THR A 114 -15.76 -1.12 -0.18
CA THR A 114 -15.90 -1.07 1.28
C THR A 114 -16.83 0.05 1.70
N VAL A 115 -17.75 -0.23 2.63
CA VAL A 115 -18.65 0.80 3.19
C VAL A 115 -17.90 1.85 4.02
N TRP A 116 -16.68 1.53 4.45
CA TRP A 116 -15.87 2.42 5.28
C TRP A 116 -15.24 3.54 4.47
N TYR A 117 -14.84 3.24 3.23
CA TYR A 117 -14.07 4.15 2.38
C TYR A 117 -14.55 4.03 0.92
N PRO A 118 -15.51 4.88 0.49
CA PRO A 118 -16.04 4.83 -0.86
C PRO A 118 -14.99 5.04 -1.98
N SER A 119 -13.83 5.61 -1.65
CA SER A 119 -12.70 5.82 -2.57
C SER A 119 -11.73 4.64 -2.64
N VAL A 120 -12.00 3.55 -1.93
CA VAL A 120 -11.10 2.39 -1.82
C VAL A 120 -11.68 1.17 -2.52
N TRP A 121 -10.92 0.61 -3.46
CA TRP A 121 -11.22 -0.65 -4.13
C TRP A 121 -10.43 -1.80 -3.51
N LEU A 122 -11.07 -2.94 -3.33
CA LEU A 122 -10.50 -4.11 -2.68
C LEU A 122 -10.07 -5.14 -3.72
N PHE A 123 -8.82 -5.56 -3.63
CA PHE A 123 -8.25 -6.63 -4.44
C PHE A 123 -7.80 -7.74 -3.50
N ARG A 124 -8.27 -8.97 -3.70
CA ARG A 124 -8.05 -10.06 -2.75
C ARG A 124 -7.38 -11.22 -3.45
N GLN A 125 -6.43 -11.85 -2.75
CA GLN A 125 -5.83 -13.09 -3.23
C GLN A 125 -6.90 -14.19 -3.38
N GLU A 126 -6.95 -14.83 -4.54
CA GLU A 126 -7.86 -15.96 -4.77
C GLU A 126 -7.41 -17.21 -3.98
N ALA A 127 -6.09 -17.35 -3.78
CA ALA A 127 -5.47 -18.41 -2.99
C ALA A 127 -4.35 -17.86 -2.10
N PRO A 128 -4.01 -18.52 -0.98
CA PRO A 128 -2.89 -18.09 -0.14
C PRO A 128 -1.56 -18.01 -0.93
N GLY A 129 -0.98 -16.80 -1.00
CA GLY A 129 0.33 -16.57 -1.61
C GLY A 129 0.33 -16.10 -3.08
N ASP A 130 -0.84 -15.78 -3.62
CA ASP A 130 -1.04 -15.18 -4.96
C ASP A 130 -0.51 -13.73 -5.05
#